data_AF-A0A6J7QJC2-F1
#
_entry.id   AF-A0A6J7QJC2-F1
#
_cell.length_a   1.000
_cell.length_b   1.000
_cell.length_c   1.000
_cell.angle_alpha   90.00
_cell.angle_beta   90.00
_cell.angle_gamma   90.00
#
_symmetry.space_group_name_H-M   'P 1'
#
loop_
_entity.id
_entity.type
_entity.pdbx_description
1 polymer ?
#
loop_
_entity_poly.entity_id
_entity_poly.type
_entity_poly.pdbx_seq_one_letter_code
_entity_poly.pdbx_strand_id
1 'polypeptide(L)'
;MPALKAYLATADAQVVRSALEESGVYVVSIEGTEIHLNADDVEVRAASHEKFALAQEGGIAVALDTTLNDELRSEGISRDLVRALNDLRKEVGLEIADRIHLSLSAVGLAAEAISTHQETIAGEVLATRVSIEEGIEPGSEGWHLLSLEGGEVSARVEVVEP
;
A
#
# COMPACT_ATOMS: atom_id res chain seq x y z
N MET A 1 -27.25 27.97 21.36
CA MET A 1 -26.24 28.78 22.07
C MET A 1 -25.00 28.96 21.18
N PRO A 2 -24.83 30.12 20.53
CA PRO A 2 -23.73 30.36 19.57
C PRO A 2 -22.33 30.21 20.18
N ALA A 3 -22.14 30.68 21.42
CA ALA A 3 -20.85 30.62 22.12
C ALA A 3 -20.38 29.18 22.42
N LEU A 4 -21.30 28.29 22.82
CA LEU A 4 -21.01 26.87 23.02
C LEU A 4 -20.59 26.18 21.72
N LYS A 5 -21.25 26.50 20.60
CA LYS A 5 -20.89 25.97 19.29
C LYS A 5 -19.48 26.42 18.86
N ALA A 6 -19.15 27.69 19.11
CA ALA A 6 -17.83 28.24 18.81
C ALA A 6 -16.73 27.58 19.67
N TYR A 7 -17.00 27.35 20.96
CA TYR A 7 -16.09 26.64 21.85
C TYR A 7 -15.81 25.21 21.36
N LEU A 8 -16.87 24.43 21.13
CA LEU A 8 -16.76 23.02 20.72
C LEU A 8 -16.05 22.87 19.36
N ALA A 9 -16.11 23.88 18.47
CA ALA A 9 -15.39 23.86 17.21
C ALA A 9 -13.86 23.92 17.37
N THR A 10 -13.36 24.38 18.52
CA THR A 10 -11.92 24.51 18.81
C THR A 10 -11.47 23.62 19.98
N ALA A 11 -12.40 22.93 20.63
CA ALA A 11 -12.10 22.07 21.77
C ALA A 11 -11.30 20.83 21.31
N ASP A 12 -10.43 20.35 22.20
CA ASP A 12 -9.73 19.09 21.96
C ASP A 12 -10.73 17.92 22.07
N ALA A 13 -11.02 17.30 20.92
CA ALA A 13 -11.99 16.21 20.82
C ALA A 13 -11.59 14.98 21.68
N GLN A 14 -10.29 14.76 21.90
CA GLN A 14 -9.80 13.65 22.72
C GLN A 14 -10.05 13.91 24.21
N VAL A 15 -9.87 15.16 24.65
CA VAL A 15 -10.21 15.58 26.03
C VAL A 15 -11.71 15.47 26.28
N VAL A 16 -12.54 15.95 25.33
CA VAL A 16 -14.00 15.84 25.43
C VAL A 16 -14.45 14.39 25.51
N ARG A 17 -13.93 13.53 24.62
CA ARG A 17 -14.25 12.09 24.60
C ARG A 17 -13.86 11.40 25.90
N SER A 18 -12.63 11.62 26.37
CA SER A 18 -12.12 10.98 27.60
C SER A 18 -12.95 11.40 28.82
N ALA A 19 -13.30 12.68 28.93
CA ALA A 19 -14.14 13.16 30.03
C ALA A 19 -15.54 12.51 30.02
N LEU A 20 -16.15 12.37 28.83
CA LEU A 20 -17.45 11.71 28.68
C LEU A 20 -17.37 10.19 28.97
N GLU A 21 -16.29 9.52 28.59
CA GLU A 21 -16.09 8.09 28.87
C GLU A 21 -15.77 7.80 30.34
N GLU A 22 -14.94 8.62 30.99
CA GLU A 22 -14.51 8.41 32.38
C GLU A 22 -15.54 8.88 33.42
N SER A 23 -16.16 10.04 33.18
CA SER A 23 -17.00 10.70 34.19
C SER A 23 -18.45 10.89 33.77
N GLY A 24 -18.77 10.65 32.50
CA GLY A 24 -20.11 10.86 31.93
C GLY A 24 -20.47 12.33 31.69
N VAL A 25 -19.61 13.28 32.10
CA VAL A 25 -19.86 14.73 31.98
C VAL A 25 -18.58 15.46 31.56
N TYR A 26 -18.70 16.33 30.57
CA TYR A 26 -17.70 17.32 30.23
C TYR A 26 -18.19 18.72 30.64
N VAL A 27 -17.43 19.39 31.50
CA VAL A 27 -17.77 20.74 32.00
C VAL A 27 -17.02 21.79 31.20
N VAL A 28 -17.75 22.76 30.65
CA VAL A 28 -17.20 23.92 29.97
C VAL A 28 -17.67 25.21 30.64
N SER A 29 -16.75 26.15 30.86
CA SER A 29 -17.06 27.50 31.35
C SER A 29 -17.03 28.49 30.19
N ILE A 30 -18.18 29.11 29.87
CA ILE A 30 -18.32 30.12 28.81
C ILE A 30 -18.95 31.36 29.42
N GLU A 31 -18.30 32.52 29.27
CA GLU A 31 -18.80 33.81 29.78
C GLU A 31 -19.15 33.78 31.29
N GLY A 32 -18.42 32.97 32.08
CA GLY A 32 -18.66 32.81 33.52
C GLY A 32 -19.83 31.88 33.88
N THR A 33 -20.43 31.20 32.90
CA THR A 33 -21.46 30.18 33.11
C THR A 33 -20.87 28.79 32.87
N GLU A 34 -21.03 27.89 33.84
CA GLU A 34 -20.69 26.47 33.67
C GLU A 34 -21.82 25.73 32.94
N ILE A 35 -21.45 24.98 31.91
CA ILE A 35 -22.34 24.13 31.11
C ILE A 35 -21.82 22.70 31.22
N HIS A 36 -22.70 21.79 31.58
CA HIS A 36 -22.39 20.37 31.72
C HIS A 36 -22.94 19.64 30.50
N LEU A 37 -22.07 18.96 29.76
CA LEU A 37 -22.42 18.20 28.58
C LEU A 37 -22.29 16.71 28.88
N ASN A 38 -23.31 15.92 28.59
CA ASN A 38 -23.25 14.46 28.66
C ASN A 38 -23.16 13.85 27.24
N ALA A 39 -23.16 12.51 27.17
CA ALA A 39 -23.08 11.77 25.91
C ALA A 39 -24.30 11.94 24.99
N ASP A 40 -25.46 12.33 25.52
CA ASP A 40 -26.66 12.65 24.73
C ASP A 40 -26.61 14.08 24.15
N ASP A 41 -25.81 14.97 24.75
CA ASP A 41 -25.65 16.36 24.32
C ASP A 41 -24.58 16.54 23.23
N VAL A 42 -23.57 15.65 23.19
CA VAL A 42 -22.37 15.81 22.35
C VAL A 42 -21.99 14.50 21.66
N GLU A 43 -21.85 14.58 20.35
CA GLU A 43 -21.31 13.49 19.55
C GLU A 43 -19.88 13.81 19.07
N VAL A 44 -18.91 12.99 19.46
CA VAL A 44 -17.50 13.17 19.06
C VAL A 44 -17.16 12.22 17.90
N ARG A 45 -17.17 12.76 16.67
CA ARG A 45 -16.80 12.01 15.46
C ARG A 45 -15.35 12.28 15.06
N ALA A 46 -14.68 11.26 14.52
CA ALA A 46 -13.44 11.48 13.79
C ALA A 46 -13.78 12.23 12.48
N ALA A 47 -13.10 13.34 12.22
CA ALA A 47 -13.22 14.06 10.97
C ALA A 47 -12.17 13.52 9.98
N SER A 48 -12.57 13.24 8.74
CA SER A 48 -11.65 12.85 7.68
C SER A 48 -10.65 13.97 7.42
N HIS A 49 -9.36 13.66 7.46
CA HIS A 49 -8.33 14.55 6.95
C HIS A 49 -8.08 14.19 5.48
N GLU A 50 -7.89 15.17 4.61
CA GLU A 50 -7.73 14.97 3.16
C GLU A 50 -6.59 14.01 2.77
N LYS A 51 -5.60 13.85 3.65
CA LYS A 51 -4.43 12.98 3.46
C LYS A 51 -4.62 11.53 3.91
N PHE A 52 -5.69 11.22 4.63
CA PHE A 52 -5.88 9.90 5.24
C PHE A 52 -7.19 9.27 4.81
N ALA A 53 -7.13 7.99 4.42
CA ALA A 53 -8.31 7.15 4.36
C ALA A 53 -8.76 6.83 5.79
N LEU A 54 -9.98 7.24 6.15
CA LEU A 54 -10.54 7.04 7.48
C LEU A 54 -11.59 5.92 7.46
N ALA A 55 -11.42 4.91 8.30
CA ALA A 55 -12.43 3.89 8.59
C ALA A 55 -12.80 3.94 10.07
N GLN A 56 -14.09 3.75 10.40
CA GLN A 56 -14.58 3.76 11.77
C GLN A 56 -15.53 2.60 12.05
N GLU A 57 -15.28 1.85 13.12
CA GLU A 57 -16.16 0.77 13.59
C GLU A 57 -16.07 0.66 15.12
N GLY A 58 -17.22 0.52 15.79
CA GLY A 58 -17.26 0.24 17.24
C GLY A 58 -16.55 1.28 18.13
N GLY A 59 -16.52 2.55 17.72
CA GLY A 59 -15.82 3.63 18.43
C GLY A 59 -14.32 3.72 18.12
N ILE A 60 -13.76 2.78 17.37
CA ILE A 60 -12.36 2.81 16.89
C ILE A 60 -12.33 3.49 15.52
N ALA A 61 -11.39 4.39 15.33
CA ALA A 61 -11.11 5.02 14.04
C ALA A 61 -9.67 4.70 13.61
N VAL A 62 -9.49 4.25 12.36
CA VAL A 62 -8.20 3.99 11.74
C VAL A 62 -8.02 4.98 10.58
N ALA A 63 -6.93 5.74 10.61
CA ALA A 63 -6.51 6.62 9.54
C ALA A 63 -5.26 6.05 8.87
N LEU A 64 -5.34 5.78 7.56
CA LEU A 64 -4.22 5.26 6.76
C LEU A 64 -3.73 6.31 5.77
N ASP A 65 -2.42 6.56 5.75
CA ASP A 65 -1.79 7.34 4.68
C ASP A 65 -1.72 6.47 3.42
N THR A 66 -2.41 6.88 2.38
CA THR A 66 -2.44 6.17 1.09
C THR A 66 -1.52 6.81 0.06
N THR A 67 -0.66 7.74 0.47
CA THR A 67 0.30 8.40 -0.42
C THR A 67 1.38 7.41 -0.84
N LEU A 68 1.42 7.09 -2.13
CA LEU A 68 2.47 6.25 -2.70
C LEU A 68 3.71 7.09 -3.00
N ASN A 69 4.77 6.84 -2.24
CA ASN A 69 6.13 7.32 -2.55
C ASN A 69 6.79 6.44 -3.63
N ASP A 70 7.95 6.87 -4.12
CA ASP A 70 8.64 6.17 -5.23
C ASP A 70 9.13 4.77 -4.83
N GLU A 71 9.54 4.58 -3.57
CA GLU A 71 9.94 3.26 -3.05
C GLU A 71 8.78 2.27 -3.06
N LEU A 72 7.59 2.67 -2.61
CA LEU A 72 6.38 1.84 -2.61
C LEU A 72 5.92 1.53 -4.04
N ARG A 73 6.09 2.47 -4.98
CA ARG A 73 5.80 2.22 -6.40
C ARG A 73 6.76 1.19 -6.99
N SER A 74 8.06 1.33 -6.72
CA SER A 74 9.08 0.37 -7.15
C SER A 74 8.80 -1.03 -6.61
N GLU A 75 8.46 -1.13 -5.32
CA GLU A 75 8.11 -2.40 -4.69
C GLU A 75 6.83 -3.00 -5.31
N GLY A 76 5.83 -2.17 -5.60
CA GLY A 76 4.60 -2.56 -6.29
C GLY A 76 4.88 -3.18 -7.67
N ILE A 77 5.71 -2.54 -8.48
CA ILE A 77 6.13 -3.05 -9.80
C ILE A 77 6.88 -4.38 -9.66
N SER A 78 7.76 -4.51 -8.67
CA SER A 78 8.47 -5.76 -8.38
C SER A 78 7.49 -6.90 -8.06
N ARG A 79 6.49 -6.64 -7.20
CA ARG A 79 5.44 -7.63 -6.86
C ARG A 79 4.59 -8.02 -8.08
N ASP A 80 4.26 -7.05 -8.92
CA ASP A 80 3.51 -7.28 -10.16
C ASP A 80 4.31 -8.18 -11.12
N LEU A 81 5.62 -7.91 -11.27
CA LEU A 81 6.53 -8.76 -12.06
C LEU A 81 6.61 -10.18 -11.49
N VAL A 82 6.77 -10.35 -10.18
CA VAL A 82 6.79 -11.68 -9.53
C VAL A 82 5.53 -12.46 -9.83
N ARG A 83 4.35 -11.81 -9.79
CA ARG A 83 3.08 -12.44 -10.16
C ARG A 83 3.10 -12.90 -11.61
N ALA A 84 3.48 -12.01 -12.53
CA ALA A 84 3.54 -12.30 -13.96
C ALA A 84 4.53 -13.43 -14.29
N LEU A 85 5.69 -13.46 -13.64
CA LEU A 85 6.68 -14.53 -13.80
C LEU A 85 6.18 -15.87 -13.28
N ASN A 86 5.48 -15.89 -12.15
CA ASN A 86 4.91 -17.12 -11.62
C ASN A 86 3.76 -17.65 -12.50
N ASP A 87 3.00 -16.78 -13.14
CA ASP A 87 2.00 -17.19 -14.12
C ASP A 87 2.67 -17.73 -15.39
N LEU A 88 3.72 -17.05 -15.89
CA LEU A 88 4.54 -17.54 -16.99
C LEU A 88 5.12 -18.94 -16.70
N ARG A 89 5.62 -19.17 -15.47
CA ARG A 89 6.15 -20.47 -15.06
C ARG A 89 5.10 -21.58 -15.24
N LYS A 90 3.86 -21.32 -14.81
CA LYS A 90 2.76 -22.28 -14.97
C LYS A 90 2.40 -22.49 -16.45
N GLU A 91 2.36 -21.41 -17.23
CA GLU A 91 2.02 -21.46 -18.66
C GLU A 91 3.00 -22.31 -19.47
N VAL A 92 4.30 -22.26 -19.15
CA VAL A 92 5.32 -23.09 -19.80
C VAL A 92 5.44 -24.50 -19.19
N GLY A 93 4.59 -24.86 -18.23
CA GLY A 93 4.50 -26.19 -17.64
C GLY A 93 5.56 -26.53 -16.60
N LEU A 94 6.15 -25.52 -15.95
CA LEU A 94 7.06 -25.75 -14.81
C LEU A 94 6.29 -26.21 -13.58
N GLU A 95 6.89 -27.12 -12.83
CA GLU A 95 6.41 -27.51 -11.51
C GLU A 95 6.73 -26.41 -10.47
N ILE A 96 5.99 -26.43 -9.35
CA ILE A 96 6.12 -25.42 -8.29
C ILE A 96 7.55 -25.37 -7.73
N ALA A 97 8.25 -26.50 -7.69
CA ALA A 97 9.59 -26.60 -7.12
C ALA A 97 10.74 -26.36 -8.12
N ASP A 98 10.42 -26.18 -9.41
CA ASP A 98 11.45 -26.10 -10.45
C ASP A 98 12.28 -24.83 -10.32
N ARG A 99 13.60 -24.98 -10.46
CA ARG A 99 14.53 -23.86 -10.45
C ARG A 99 14.78 -23.39 -11.88
N ILE A 100 14.93 -22.08 -12.05
CA ILE A 100 15.08 -21.47 -13.37
C ILE A 100 16.31 -20.58 -13.48
N HIS A 101 16.82 -20.44 -14.70
CA HIS A 101 17.53 -19.24 -15.12
C HIS A 101 16.52 -18.26 -15.69
N LEU A 102 16.55 -17.03 -15.18
CA LEU A 102 15.66 -15.95 -15.58
C LEU A 102 16.45 -14.91 -16.37
N SER A 103 16.03 -14.64 -17.60
CA SER A 103 16.50 -13.49 -18.38
C SER A 103 15.38 -12.44 -18.46
N LEU A 104 15.72 -11.17 -18.22
CA LEU A 104 14.79 -10.04 -18.25
C LEU A 104 15.36 -8.92 -19.13
N SER A 105 14.49 -8.24 -19.87
CA SER A 105 14.81 -7.00 -20.56
C SER A 105 13.65 -6.03 -20.37
N ALA A 106 13.96 -4.83 -19.91
CA ALA A 106 12.99 -3.78 -19.62
C ALA A 106 13.65 -2.41 -19.74
N VAL A 107 12.82 -1.35 -19.78
CA VAL A 107 13.26 0.04 -19.74
C VAL A 107 12.43 0.85 -18.73
N GLY A 108 12.94 2.01 -18.31
CA GLY A 108 12.22 2.93 -17.42
C GLY A 108 11.95 2.34 -16.03
N LEU A 109 10.75 2.58 -15.50
CA LEU A 109 10.37 2.21 -14.13
C LEU A 109 10.47 0.71 -13.86
N ALA A 110 10.14 -0.14 -14.83
CA ALA A 110 10.30 -1.59 -14.70
C ALA A 110 11.77 -2.00 -14.58
N ALA A 111 12.68 -1.39 -15.36
CA ALA A 111 14.11 -1.68 -15.28
C ALA A 111 14.70 -1.25 -13.93
N GLU A 112 14.30 -0.07 -13.44
CA GLU A 112 14.69 0.43 -12.12
C GLU A 112 14.22 -0.52 -11.02
N ALA A 113 12.94 -0.92 -11.03
CA ALA A 113 12.38 -1.85 -10.05
C ALA A 113 13.05 -3.24 -10.10
N ILE A 114 13.35 -3.76 -11.29
CA ILE A 114 14.08 -5.03 -11.46
C ILE A 114 15.46 -4.93 -10.81
N SER A 115 16.18 -3.84 -11.07
CA SER A 115 17.52 -3.60 -10.50
C SER A 115 17.47 -3.49 -8.97
N THR A 116 16.53 -2.72 -8.44
CA THR A 116 16.37 -2.50 -6.99
C THR A 116 15.95 -3.77 -6.24
N HIS A 117 15.10 -4.60 -6.83
CA HIS A 117 14.47 -5.74 -6.16
C HIS A 117 14.93 -7.10 -6.71
N GLN A 118 16.07 -7.16 -7.41
CA GLN A 118 16.55 -8.36 -8.10
C GLN A 118 16.60 -9.61 -7.21
N GLU A 119 17.10 -9.47 -5.98
CA GLU A 119 17.23 -10.59 -5.05
C GLU A 119 15.87 -11.13 -4.59
N THR A 120 14.94 -10.23 -4.28
CA THR A 120 13.57 -10.60 -3.91
C THR A 120 12.86 -11.29 -5.06
N ILE A 121 12.94 -10.72 -6.27
CA ILE A 121 12.36 -11.32 -7.48
C ILE A 121 12.92 -12.73 -7.68
N ALA A 122 14.25 -12.89 -7.61
CA ALA A 122 14.91 -14.18 -7.79
C ALA A 122 14.45 -15.23 -6.77
N GLY A 123 14.36 -14.83 -5.49
CA GLY A 123 13.91 -15.71 -4.40
C GLY A 123 12.47 -16.19 -4.58
N GLU A 124 11.55 -15.27 -4.89
CA GLU A 124 10.11 -15.54 -5.03
C GLU A 124 9.77 -16.40 -6.26
N VAL A 125 10.61 -16.38 -7.30
CA VAL A 125 10.39 -17.15 -8.55
C VAL A 125 11.34 -18.34 -8.71
N LEU A 126 12.07 -18.71 -7.65
CA LEU A 126 13.05 -19.81 -7.62
C LEU A 126 14.13 -19.70 -8.71
N ALA A 127 14.53 -18.48 -9.06
CA ALA A 127 15.62 -18.25 -10.01
C ALA A 127 16.97 -18.47 -9.32
N THR A 128 17.77 -19.38 -9.87
CA THR A 128 19.17 -19.57 -9.42
C THR A 128 20.13 -18.59 -10.10
N ARG A 129 19.69 -17.99 -11.21
CA ARG A 129 20.41 -16.95 -11.94
C ARG A 129 19.42 -15.97 -12.53
N VAL A 130 19.73 -14.68 -12.42
CA VAL A 130 19.02 -13.60 -13.12
C VAL A 130 20.00 -12.86 -14.02
N SER A 131 19.65 -12.72 -15.30
CA SER A 131 20.41 -11.95 -16.29
C SER A 131 19.54 -10.80 -16.80
N ILE A 132 20.10 -9.59 -16.83
CA ILE A 132 19.43 -8.42 -17.41
C ILE A 132 20.06 -8.18 -18.77
N GLU A 133 19.25 -8.23 -19.82
CA GLU A 133 19.65 -8.04 -21.22
C GLU A 133 19.08 -6.72 -21.73
N GLU A 134 19.83 -6.04 -22.59
CA GLU A 134 19.41 -4.77 -23.20
C GLU A 134 18.99 -4.98 -24.66
N GLY A 135 18.07 -4.15 -25.14
CA GLY A 135 17.72 -4.10 -26.57
C GLY A 135 16.87 -5.26 -27.07
N ILE A 136 16.27 -6.05 -26.18
CA ILE A 136 15.29 -7.07 -26.58
C ILE A 136 13.94 -6.40 -26.81
N GLU A 137 13.46 -6.44 -28.05
CA GLU A 137 12.16 -5.88 -28.39
C GLU A 137 11.02 -6.71 -27.78
N PRO A 138 9.93 -6.08 -27.31
CA PRO A 138 8.70 -6.76 -26.89
C PRO A 138 8.20 -7.77 -27.93
N GLY A 139 7.98 -9.03 -27.51
CA GLY A 139 7.51 -10.10 -28.39
C GLY A 139 8.58 -10.72 -29.30
N SER A 140 9.86 -10.45 -29.04
CA SER A 140 10.97 -11.16 -29.69
C SER A 140 10.84 -12.69 -29.56
N GLU A 141 11.27 -13.43 -30.57
CA GLU A 141 11.20 -14.91 -30.56
C GLU A 141 11.94 -15.51 -29.35
N GLY A 142 11.28 -16.44 -28.65
CA GLY A 142 11.82 -17.06 -27.42
C GLY A 142 11.70 -16.19 -26.16
N TRP A 143 11.07 -15.02 -26.25
CA TRP A 143 10.77 -14.14 -25.13
C TRP A 143 9.27 -13.98 -24.94
N HIS A 144 8.83 -13.92 -23.69
CA HIS A 144 7.46 -13.64 -23.30
C HIS A 144 7.32 -12.17 -22.94
N LEU A 145 6.32 -11.51 -23.50
CA LEU A 145 5.99 -10.13 -23.16
C LEU A 145 5.09 -10.10 -21.92
N LEU A 146 5.57 -9.46 -20.86
CA LEU A 146 4.82 -9.21 -19.63
C LEU A 146 4.45 -7.72 -19.57
N SER A 147 3.16 -7.43 -19.45
CA SER A 147 2.66 -6.06 -19.30
C SER A 147 2.41 -5.76 -17.82
N LEU A 148 3.18 -4.83 -17.27
CA LEU A 148 3.12 -4.43 -15.85
C LEU A 148 2.70 -2.97 -15.73
N GLU A 149 2.32 -2.54 -14.52
CA GLU A 149 2.09 -1.12 -14.24
C GLU A 149 3.33 -0.24 -14.54
N GLY A 150 4.54 -0.81 -14.36
CA GLY A 150 5.82 -0.13 -14.59
C GLY A 150 6.31 -0.11 -16.03
N GLY A 151 5.57 -0.73 -16.97
CA GLY A 151 5.94 -0.85 -18.37
C GLY A 151 5.99 -2.30 -18.87
N GLU A 152 6.52 -2.46 -20.08
CA GLU A 152 6.68 -3.76 -20.72
C GLU A 152 8.01 -4.42 -20.32
N VAL A 153 7.95 -5.71 -20.02
CA VAL A 153 9.11 -6.54 -19.69
C VAL A 153 9.14 -7.76 -20.59
N SER A 154 10.23 -7.96 -21.30
CA SER A 154 10.51 -9.21 -22.00
C SER A 154 11.17 -10.17 -21.02
N ALA A 155 10.60 -11.36 -20.84
CA ALA A 155 11.11 -12.39 -19.94
C ALA A 155 11.36 -13.71 -20.69
N ARG A 156 12.47 -14.38 -20.37
CA ARG A 156 12.74 -15.76 -20.78
C ARG A 156 13.05 -16.59 -19.54
N VAL A 157 12.44 -17.77 -19.46
CA VAL A 157 12.66 -18.73 -18.37
C VAL A 157 13.23 -20.01 -18.96
N GLU A 158 14.31 -20.50 -18.36
CA GLU A 158 14.96 -21.75 -18.74
C GLU A 158 15.05 -22.64 -17.49
N VAL A 159 14.56 -23.87 -17.58
CA VAL A 159 14.61 -24.82 -16.46
C VAL A 159 16.07 -25.21 -16.22
N VAL A 160 16.49 -25.21 -14.96
CA VAL A 160 17.76 -25.82 -14.58
C VAL A 160 17.50 -27.33 -14.50
N GLU A 161 18.12 -28.11 -15.40
CA GLU A 161 18.08 -29.57 -15.28
C GLU A 161 18.64 -30.00 -13.91
N PRO A 162 17.96 -30.93 -13.21
CA PRO A 162 18.33 -31.35 -11.85
C PRO A 162 19.68 -32.06 -11.75
#